data_AF-A0A920RS64-F1
#
_entry.id   AF-A0A920RS64-F1
#
_cell.length_a   1.000
_cell.length_b   1.000
_cell.length_c   1.000
_cell.angle_alpha   90.00
_cell.angle_beta   90.00
_cell.angle_gamma   90.00
#
_symmetry.space_group_name_H-M   'P 1'
#
loop_
_entity.id
_entity.type
_entity.pdbx_description
1 polymer ?
#
loop_
_entity_poly.entity_id
_entity_poly.type
_entity_poly.pdbx_seq_one_letter_code
_entity_poly.pdbx_strand_id
1 'polypeptide(L)'
;MPDDPPPIESIHAARVIISVNDSVTTDHISPAGAIKADSPAGCSCRKRSHSREFQSYGSRRGNDRVMTRGTFANIRLPGNPMAPGTQGA
;
A
#
# COMPACT_ATOMS: atom_id res chain seq x y z
N MET A 1 24.71 -12.58 3.48
CA MET A 1 23.65 -13.16 2.64
C MET A 1 24.27 -14.34 1.95
N PRO A 2 23.66 -15.54 1.93
CA PRO A 2 24.18 -16.63 1.11
C PRO A 2 24.25 -16.19 -0.36
N ASP A 3 25.28 -16.62 -1.08
CA ASP A 3 25.55 -16.20 -2.47
C ASP A 3 24.50 -16.74 -3.46
N ASP A 4 23.91 -17.91 -3.15
CA ASP A 4 22.85 -18.52 -3.95
C ASP A 4 21.50 -18.47 -3.24
N PRO A 5 20.43 -17.99 -3.92
CA PRO A 5 19.08 -18.08 -3.39
C PRO A 5 18.62 -19.55 -3.34
N PRO A 6 17.71 -19.89 -2.41
CA PRO A 6 17.12 -21.22 -2.36
C PRO A 6 16.36 -21.53 -3.68
N PRO A 7 16.17 -22.83 -3.99
CA PRO A 7 15.36 -23.25 -5.13
C PRO A 7 13.94 -22.70 -5.06
N ILE A 8 13.34 -22.42 -6.23
CA ILE A 8 11.95 -21.97 -6.33
C ILE A 8 11.02 -23.14 -5.95
N GLU A 9 10.12 -22.90 -5.01
CA GLU A 9 9.11 -23.86 -4.57
C GLU A 9 7.69 -23.45 -5.01
N SER A 10 6.78 -24.44 -5.06
CA SER A 10 5.38 -24.19 -5.40
C SER A 10 4.65 -23.48 -4.25
N ILE A 11 3.84 -22.48 -4.58
CA ILE A 11 2.98 -21.79 -3.60
C ILE A 11 1.67 -22.56 -3.49
N HIS A 12 1.37 -23.10 -2.30
CA HIS A 12 0.14 -23.82 -2.01
C HIS A 12 -0.81 -22.98 -1.12
N ALA A 13 -2.12 -23.12 -1.33
CA ALA A 13 -3.17 -22.48 -0.52
C ALA A 13 -3.04 -20.94 -0.38
N ALA A 14 -2.56 -20.26 -1.42
CA ALA A 14 -2.48 -18.81 -1.44
C ALA A 14 -3.88 -18.16 -1.32
N ARG A 15 -3.95 -17.04 -0.62
CA ARG A 15 -5.16 -16.21 -0.54
C ARG A 15 -4.99 -14.96 -1.39
N VAL A 16 -6.02 -14.63 -2.15
CA VAL A 16 -6.07 -13.40 -2.93
C VAL A 16 -6.16 -12.22 -1.97
N ILE A 17 -5.18 -11.32 -2.00
CA ILE A 17 -5.16 -10.09 -1.18
C ILE A 17 -5.99 -9.01 -1.86
N ILE A 18 -5.93 -8.94 -3.19
CA ILE A 18 -6.70 -8.00 -3.99
C ILE A 18 -7.02 -8.59 -5.37
N SER A 19 -8.22 -8.31 -5.86
CA SER A 19 -8.62 -8.51 -7.25
C SER A 19 -8.92 -7.14 -7.84
N VAL A 20 -8.39 -6.82 -9.02
CA VAL A 20 -8.56 -5.50 -9.66
C VAL A 20 -8.89 -5.67 -11.14
N ASN A 21 -9.50 -4.64 -11.72
CA ASN A 21 -9.79 -4.59 -13.15
C ASN A 21 -8.56 -4.17 -13.97
N ASP A 22 -8.73 -4.00 -15.28
CA ASP A 22 -7.71 -3.51 -16.19
C ASP A 22 -7.27 -2.07 -15.89
N SER A 23 -6.16 -1.66 -16.49
CA SER A 23 -5.62 -0.28 -16.41
C SER A 23 -5.17 0.13 -14.99
N VAL A 24 -4.70 -0.83 -14.20
CA VAL A 24 -4.06 -0.56 -12.91
C VAL A 24 -2.65 -0.03 -13.14
N THR A 25 -2.41 1.21 -12.74
CA THR A 25 -1.11 1.86 -12.86
C THR A 25 -0.27 1.64 -11.59
N THR A 26 1.03 1.91 -11.67
CA THR A 26 1.92 1.89 -10.50
C THR A 26 1.52 2.90 -9.42
N ASP A 27 0.87 4.01 -9.79
CA ASP A 27 0.32 4.97 -8.83
C ASP A 27 -0.89 4.41 -8.07
N HIS A 28 -1.66 3.50 -8.68
CA HIS A 28 -2.72 2.80 -7.96
C HIS A 28 -2.17 1.81 -6.92
N ILE A 29 -1.04 1.17 -7.23
CA ILE A 29 -0.39 0.20 -6.35
C ILE A 29 0.37 0.91 -5.23
N SER A 30 1.12 1.96 -5.57
CA SER A 30 1.97 2.73 -4.65
C SER A 30 1.79 4.23 -4.92
N PRO A 31 0.80 4.87 -4.29
CA PRO A 31 0.55 6.29 -4.47
C PRO A 31 1.74 7.13 -4.00
N ALA A 32 2.01 8.24 -4.68
CA ALA A 32 3.04 9.19 -4.26
C ALA A 32 2.47 10.42 -3.53
N GLY A 33 1.14 10.57 -3.49
CA GLY A 33 0.42 11.73 -2.99
C GLY A 33 0.41 11.91 -1.47
N ALA A 34 -0.39 12.87 -1.00
CA ALA A 34 -0.51 13.20 0.43
C ALA A 34 -1.02 12.02 1.26
N ILE A 35 -0.43 11.81 2.44
CA ILE A 35 -0.89 10.80 3.39
C ILE A 35 -2.10 11.36 4.14
N LYS A 36 -3.27 10.74 3.96
CA LYS A 36 -4.47 11.15 4.71
C LYS A 36 -4.33 10.77 6.18
N ALA A 37 -4.86 11.60 7.08
CA ALA A 37 -4.71 11.40 8.51
C ALA A 37 -5.49 10.19 9.06
N ASP A 38 -6.59 9.84 8.41
CA ASP A 38 -7.46 8.70 8.70
C ASP A 38 -7.01 7.40 8.01
N SER A 39 -6.00 7.44 7.13
CA SER A 39 -5.41 6.25 6.51
C SER A 39 -4.61 5.39 7.51
N PRO A 40 -4.37 4.10 7.22
CA PRO A 40 -3.48 3.26 8.03
C PRO A 40 -2.08 3.86 8.21
N ALA A 41 -1.54 4.51 7.17
CA ALA A 41 -0.26 5.21 7.23
C ALA A 41 -0.34 6.46 8.13
N GLY A 42 -1.41 7.25 8.02
CA GLY A 42 -1.66 8.41 8.88
C GLY A 42 -1.76 8.04 10.36
N CYS A 43 -2.48 6.96 10.68
CA CYS A 43 -2.61 6.45 12.04
C CYS A 43 -1.26 6.00 12.62
N SER A 44 -0.39 5.42 11.78
CA SER A 44 0.98 5.07 12.15
C SER A 44 1.86 6.30 12.36
N CYS A 45 1.73 7.33 11.51
CA CYS A 45 2.48 8.58 11.64
C CYS A 45 2.04 9.40 12.86
N ARG A 46 0.77 9.35 13.25
CA ARG A 46 0.22 10.07 14.42
C ARG A 46 0.90 9.71 15.74
N LYS A 47 1.51 8.52 15.83
CA LYS A 47 2.28 8.10 17.01
C LYS A 47 3.63 8.83 17.15
N ARG A 48 4.08 9.53 16.10
CA ARG A 48 5.43 10.14 16.02
C ARG A 48 5.43 11.59 15.55
N SER A 49 4.34 12.09 14.97
CA SER A 49 4.26 13.41 14.34
C SER A 49 2.82 13.93 14.34
N HIS A 50 2.65 15.25 14.19
CA HIS A 50 1.32 15.87 14.04
C HIS A 50 0.81 15.71 12.61
N SER A 51 -0.52 15.76 12.39
CA SER A 51 -1.12 15.51 11.06
C SER A 51 -0.59 16.42 9.95
N ARG A 52 -0.17 17.66 10.28
CA ARG A 52 0.45 18.59 9.32
C ARG A 52 1.84 18.14 8.84
N GLU A 53 2.49 17.23 9.54
CA GLU A 53 3.85 16.73 9.27
C GLU A 53 3.84 15.38 8.53
N PHE A 54 2.67 14.84 8.16
CA PHE A 54 2.60 13.54 7.49
C PHE A 54 3.24 13.58 6.10
N GLN A 55 3.20 14.73 5.43
CA GLN A 55 3.74 14.94 4.09
C GLN A 55 3.12 13.95 3.08
N SER A 56 3.89 13.53 2.07
CA SER A 56 3.45 12.62 1.02
C SER A 56 4.09 11.25 1.15
N TYR A 57 3.49 10.23 0.55
CA TYR A 57 4.12 8.92 0.43
C TYR A 57 5.46 9.02 -0.32
N GLY A 58 5.58 9.95 -1.28
CA GLY A 58 6.83 10.25 -1.98
C GLY A 58 7.97 10.68 -1.05
N SER A 59 7.72 11.50 -0.03
CA SER A 59 8.76 11.94 0.91
C SER A 59 9.12 10.88 1.97
N ARG A 60 8.29 9.83 2.10
CA ARG A 60 8.45 8.75 3.08
C ARG A 60 8.97 7.45 2.47
N ARG A 61 9.49 7.46 1.24
CA ARG A 61 10.01 6.26 0.54
C ARG A 61 11.09 5.48 1.29
N GLY A 62 11.86 6.15 2.16
CA GLY A 62 12.85 5.50 3.03
C GLY A 62 12.26 4.78 4.25
N ASN A 63 10.94 4.80 4.45
CA ASN A 63 10.25 4.19 5.58
C ASN A 63 9.30 3.08 5.08
N ASP A 64 9.79 1.84 5.14
CA ASP A 64 9.06 0.63 4.74
C ASP A 64 7.69 0.49 5.44
N ARG A 65 7.61 0.90 6.72
CA ARG A 65 6.37 0.82 7.50
C ARG A 65 5.30 1.76 6.98
N VAL A 66 5.68 2.92 6.47
CA VAL A 66 4.74 3.87 5.84
C VAL A 66 4.35 3.37 4.46
N MET A 67 5.32 2.91 3.67
CA MET A 67 5.09 2.47 2.28
C MET A 67 4.20 1.22 2.20
N THR A 68 4.43 0.24 3.06
CA THR A 68 3.58 -0.98 3.11
C THR A 68 2.14 -0.63 3.48
N ARG A 69 1.94 0.36 4.36
CA ARG A 69 0.61 0.84 4.76
C ARG A 69 -0.06 1.73 3.71
N GLY A 70 0.71 2.28 2.78
CA GLY A 70 0.22 3.02 1.61
C GLY A 70 -0.04 2.13 0.39
N THR A 71 0.32 0.85 0.43
CA THR A 71 0.14 -0.05 -0.71
C THR A 71 -1.35 -0.31 -0.93
N PHE A 72 -1.82 -0.14 -2.17
CA PHE A 72 -3.25 -0.18 -2.55
C PHE A 72 -4.14 0.86 -1.85
N ALA A 73 -3.54 1.91 -1.25
CA ALA A 73 -4.28 2.99 -0.57
C ALA A 73 -4.87 4.03 -1.54
N ASN A 74 -4.64 3.90 -2.85
CA ASN A 74 -5.14 4.87 -3.81
C ASN A 74 -6.68 4.79 -3.91
N ILE A 75 -7.35 5.91 -3.65
CA ILE A 75 -8.82 6.01 -3.70
C ILE A 75 -9.40 5.71 -5.08
N ARG A 76 -8.57 5.81 -6.14
CA ARG A 76 -8.93 5.53 -7.53
C ARG A 76 -8.59 4.11 -7.99
N LEU A 77 -8.12 3.24 -7.09
CA LEU A 77 -7.82 1.84 -7.41
C LEU A 77 -9.08 1.17 -7.99
N PRO A 78 -9.04 0.68 -9.25
CA PRO A 78 -10.23 0.26 -9.94
C PRO A 78 -10.75 -1.08 -9.43
N GLY A 79 -11.99 -1.07 -8.93
CA GLY A 79 -12.86 -2.22 -8.70
C GLY A 79 -12.22 -3.39 -7.95
N ASN A 80 -12.37 -3.42 -6.62
CA ASN A 80 -12.11 -4.63 -5.85
C ASN A 80 -13.43 -5.41 -5.63
N PRO A 81 -13.76 -6.45 -6.43
CA PRO A 81 -14.98 -7.23 -6.26
C PRO A 81 -15.00 -7.97 -4.91
N MET A 82 -13.84 -8.14 -4.28
CA MET A 82 -13.73 -8.74 -2.95
C MET A 82 -14.14 -7.80 -1.81
N ALA A 83 -14.31 -6.49 -2.08
CA ALA A 83 -14.74 -5.51 -1.09
C ALA A 83 -15.75 -4.50 -1.69
N PRO A 84 -16.98 -4.95 -1.98
CA PRO A 84 -18.01 -4.11 -2.59
C PRO A 84 -18.31 -2.86 -1.76
N GLY A 85 -18.36 -1.69 -2.41
CA GLY A 85 -18.65 -0.41 -1.75
C GLY A 85 -17.47 0.22 -0.99
N THR A 86 -16.29 -0.40 -1.02
CA THR A 86 -15.06 0.17 -0.45
C THR A 86 -14.18 0.80 -1.53
N GLN A 87 -13.52 1.90 -1.20
CA GLN A 87 -12.48 2.54 -2.02
C GLN A 87 -11.16 2.51 -1.24
N GLY A 88 -10.01 2.56 -1.94
CA GLY A 88 -8.70 2.68 -1.27
C GLY A 88 -8.67 3.87 -0.30
N ALA A 89 -7.98 3.73 0.83
CA ALA A 89 -8.00 4.69 1.94
C ALA A 89 -6.66 5.40 2.16
#